data_AF-A0A5J6P8B2-F1
#
_entry.id   AF-A0A5J6P8B2-F1
#
_cell.length_a   1.000
_cell.length_b   1.000
_cell.length_c   1.000
_cell.angle_alpha   90.00
_cell.angle_beta   90.00
_cell.angle_gamma   90.00
#
_symmetry.space_group_name_H-M   'P 1'
#
loop_
_entity.id
_entity.type
_entity.pdbx_description
1 polymer ?
#
loop_
_entity_poly.entity_id
_entity_poly.type
_entity_poly.pdbx_seq_one_letter_code
_entity_poly.pdbx_strand_id
1 'polypeptide(L)'
;MLIRQPRGFTLIELVSVVVLVGVLSVVLFSRLGGVHTANIQSSRDDVIAALFFAQQQAMMRSTGNNIRVVLTTNSVSVTEDGAAINLGGSYYPLALPSGITASSATFSYDKLGRTTAGTITLSGSGGVSASIRVEASGYAFAN
;
A
#
# COMPACT_ATOMS: atom_id res chain seq x y z
N MET A 1 -26.07 -51.97 -21.80
CA MET A 1 -25.37 -50.68 -21.56
C MET A 1 -26.23 -49.56 -22.13
N LEU A 2 -26.91 -48.77 -21.29
CA LEU A 2 -27.72 -47.64 -21.76
C LEU A 2 -26.80 -46.44 -22.02
N ILE A 3 -26.64 -46.08 -23.29
CA ILE A 3 -25.89 -44.89 -23.71
C ILE A 3 -26.77 -43.66 -23.45
N ARG A 4 -26.35 -42.81 -22.52
CA ARG A 4 -27.02 -41.55 -22.17
C ARG A 4 -26.68 -40.53 -23.25
N GLN A 5 -27.67 -40.11 -24.04
CA GLN A 5 -27.43 -39.09 -25.07
C GLN A 5 -27.15 -37.73 -24.42
N PRO A 6 -26.08 -37.01 -24.82
CA PRO A 6 -25.84 -35.66 -24.33
C PRO A 6 -26.99 -34.77 -24.80
N ARG A 7 -27.74 -34.22 -23.85
CA ARG A 7 -28.77 -33.21 -24.12
C ARG A 7 -28.04 -31.91 -24.46
N GLY A 8 -28.21 -31.42 -25.69
CA GLY A 8 -27.68 -30.12 -26.12
C GLY A 8 -28.34 -28.97 -25.36
N PHE A 9 -27.66 -27.83 -25.32
CA PHE A 9 -28.20 -26.58 -24.79
C PHE A 9 -29.39 -26.13 -25.64
N THR A 10 -30.49 -25.73 -25.02
CA THR A 10 -31.58 -25.06 -25.74
C THR A 10 -31.17 -23.63 -26.12
N LEU A 11 -31.80 -23.08 -27.16
CA LEU A 11 -31.54 -21.69 -27.60
C LEU A 11 -31.82 -20.71 -26.45
N ILE A 12 -32.89 -20.93 -25.68
CA ILE A 12 -33.23 -20.08 -24.55
C ILE A 12 -32.21 -20.18 -23.41
N GLU A 13 -31.65 -21.35 -23.14
CA GLU A 13 -30.56 -21.51 -22.16
C GLU A 13 -29.27 -20.83 -22.63
N LEU A 14 -28.95 -20.88 -23.92
CA LEU A 14 -27.78 -20.18 -24.44
C LEU A 14 -27.93 -18.66 -24.28
N VAL A 15 -29.10 -18.13 -24.65
CA VAL A 15 -29.40 -16.70 -24.52
C VAL A 15 -29.37 -16.28 -23.04
N SER A 16 -29.94 -17.08 -22.14
CA SER A 16 -29.92 -16.78 -20.70
C SER A 16 -28.50 -16.78 -20.14
N VAL A 17 -27.64 -17.73 -20.53
CA VAL A 17 -26.23 -17.77 -20.12
C VAL A 17 -25.45 -16.56 -20.63
N VAL A 18 -25.64 -16.16 -21.90
CA VAL A 18 -24.95 -14.98 -22.46
C VAL A 18 -25.38 -13.70 -21.72
N VAL A 19 -26.67 -13.55 -21.42
CA VAL A 19 -27.17 -12.41 -20.63
C VAL A 19 -26.58 -12.42 -19.22
N LEU A 20 -26.54 -13.59 -18.57
CA LEU A 20 -26.03 -13.73 -17.21
C LEU A 20 -24.52 -13.44 -17.13
N VAL A 21 -23.74 -13.94 -18.08
CA VAL A 21 -22.30 -13.62 -18.20
C VAL A 21 -22.09 -12.13 -18.49
N GLY A 22 -22.92 -11.52 -19.33
CA GLY A 22 -22.87 -10.08 -19.61
C GLY A 22 -23.08 -9.24 -18.35
N VAL A 23 -24.10 -9.55 -17.56
CA VAL A 23 -24.38 -8.85 -16.29
C VAL A 23 -23.26 -9.07 -15.28
N LEU A 24 -22.79 -10.31 -15.10
CA LEU A 24 -21.70 -10.61 -14.17
C LEU A 24 -20.41 -9.89 -14.56
N SER A 25 -20.11 -9.78 -15.85
CA SER A 25 -18.90 -9.10 -16.34
C SER A 25 -18.85 -7.63 -15.92
N VAL A 26 -19.97 -6.90 -16.05
CA VAL A 26 -20.05 -5.48 -15.64
C VAL A 26 -19.88 -5.32 -14.13
N VAL A 27 -20.54 -6.18 -13.34
CA VAL A 27 -20.48 -6.11 -11.87
C VAL A 27 -19.08 -6.43 -11.35
N LEU A 28 -18.44 -7.47 -11.88
CA LEU A 28 -17.10 -7.87 -11.47
C LEU A 28 -16.05 -6.81 -11.83
N PHE A 29 -16.16 -6.20 -13.01
CA PHE A 29 -15.23 -5.16 -13.44
C PHE A 29 -15.23 -3.93 -12.51
N SER A 30 -16.42 -3.45 -12.12
CA SER A 30 -16.57 -2.31 -11.21
C SER A 30 -15.93 -2.57 -9.83
N ARG A 31 -16.00 -3.82 -9.35
CA ARG A 31 -15.47 -4.20 -8.04
C ARG A 31 -13.94 -4.22 -7.98
N LEU A 32 -13.26 -4.59 -9.06
CA LEU A 32 -11.79 -4.67 -9.09
C LEU A 32 -11.15 -3.29 -8.94
N GLY A 33 -11.65 -2.26 -9.62
CA GLY A 33 -11.13 -0.89 -9.51
C GLY A 33 -11.22 -0.30 -8.09
N GLY A 34 -12.29 -0.61 -7.36
CA GLY A 34 -12.48 -0.16 -5.98
C GLY A 34 -11.45 -0.76 -5.00
N VAL A 35 -11.11 -2.04 -5.15
CA VAL A 35 -10.15 -2.73 -4.27
C VAL A 35 -8.73 -2.21 -4.47
N HIS A 36 -8.30 -2.00 -5.72
CA HIS A 36 -6.97 -1.47 -6.02
C HIS A 36 -6.76 -0.07 -5.44
N THR A 37 -7.78 0.78 -5.54
CA THR A 37 -7.75 2.13 -4.99
C THR A 37 -7.72 2.10 -3.45
N ALA A 38 -8.55 1.26 -2.82
CA ALA A 38 -8.56 1.15 -1.35
C ALA A 38 -7.20 0.71 -0.77
N ASN A 39 -6.55 -0.28 -1.39
CA ASN A 39 -5.25 -0.77 -0.95
C ASN A 39 -4.16 0.30 -1.08
N ILE A 40 -4.17 1.08 -2.17
CA ILE A 40 -3.19 2.17 -2.35
C ILE A 40 -3.38 3.26 -1.30
N GLN A 41 -4.63 3.60 -0.97
CA GLN A 41 -4.93 4.64 0.01
C GLN A 41 -4.54 4.20 1.42
N SER A 42 -4.86 2.96 1.80
CA SER A 42 -4.41 2.40 3.09
C SER A 42 -2.88 2.36 3.18
N SER A 43 -2.20 1.91 2.12
CA SER A 43 -0.73 1.88 2.09
C SER A 43 -0.11 3.28 2.20
N ARG A 44 -0.77 4.28 1.61
CA ARG A 44 -0.36 5.69 1.70
C ARG A 44 -0.44 6.19 3.15
N ASP A 45 -1.55 5.89 3.82
CA ASP A 45 -1.79 6.26 5.19
C ASP A 45 -0.79 5.56 6.14
N ASP A 46 -0.47 4.29 5.89
CA ASP A 46 0.54 3.53 6.64
C ASP A 46 1.94 4.15 6.53
N VAL A 47 2.35 4.57 5.32
CA VAL A 47 3.65 5.24 5.12
C VAL A 47 3.67 6.61 5.79
N ILE A 48 2.58 7.38 5.73
CA ILE A 48 2.46 8.66 6.45
C ILE A 48 2.54 8.43 7.96
N ALA A 49 1.88 7.40 8.48
CA ALA A 49 1.97 7.02 9.89
C ALA A 49 3.40 6.64 10.29
N ALA A 50 4.15 5.96 9.43
CA ALA A 50 5.57 5.65 9.66
C ALA A 50 6.45 6.90 9.73
N LEU A 51 6.21 7.88 8.86
CA LEU A 51 6.90 9.16 8.87
C LEU A 51 6.62 9.94 10.16
N PHE A 52 5.35 10.01 10.58
CA PHE A 52 4.99 10.66 11.85
C PHE A 52 5.54 9.92 13.07
N PHE A 53 5.51 8.59 13.06
CA PHE A 53 6.09 7.79 14.13
C PHE A 53 7.60 8.03 14.25
N ALA A 54 8.32 8.05 13.14
CA ALA A 54 9.75 8.38 13.14
C ALA A 54 10.02 9.80 13.64
N GLN A 55 9.21 10.78 13.22
CA GLN A 55 9.31 12.15 13.69
C GLN A 55 9.13 12.24 15.22
N GLN A 56 8.09 11.59 15.76
CA GLN A 56 7.82 11.54 17.19
C GLN A 56 8.94 10.84 17.95
N GLN A 57 9.40 9.69 17.46
CA GLN A 57 10.50 8.94 18.07
C GLN A 57 11.78 9.78 18.12
N ALA A 58 12.11 10.51 17.05
CA ALA A 58 13.29 11.38 17.00
C ALA A 58 13.22 12.50 18.02
N MET A 59 12.04 13.08 18.25
CA MET A 59 11.83 14.11 19.28
C MET A 59 11.85 13.56 20.71
N MET A 60 11.48 12.29 20.90
CA MET A 60 11.51 11.63 22.21
C MET A 60 12.91 11.18 22.64
N ARG A 61 13.82 10.95 21.70
CA ARG A 61 15.18 10.46 22.00
C ARG A 61 16.13 11.63 22.29
N SER A 62 16.47 11.79 23.57
CA SER A 62 17.41 12.84 24.03
C SER A 62 18.87 12.59 23.62
N THR A 63 19.27 11.31 23.52
CA THR A 63 20.58 10.87 23.02
C THR A 63 20.60 10.89 21.49
N GLY A 64 21.75 11.11 20.86
CA GLY A 64 21.90 11.31 19.41
C GLY A 64 21.59 10.11 18.51
N ASN A 65 20.61 9.29 18.89
CA ASN A 65 20.12 8.15 18.13
C ASN A 65 19.63 8.62 16.77
N ASN A 66 20.11 7.96 15.73
CA ASN A 66 19.80 8.30 14.35
C ASN A 66 18.54 7.55 13.94
N ILE A 67 17.41 8.26 14.02
CA ILE A 67 16.10 7.77 13.60
C ILE A 67 15.96 7.95 12.08
N ARG A 68 15.64 6.86 11.37
CA ARG A 68 15.46 6.88 9.92
C ARG A 68 14.20 6.15 9.50
N VAL A 69 13.53 6.69 8.49
CA VAL A 69 12.54 5.98 7.69
C VAL A 69 13.22 5.46 6.44
N VAL A 70 13.11 4.16 6.18
CA VAL A 70 13.68 3.48 5.01
C VAL A 70 12.54 2.84 4.24
N LEU A 71 12.31 3.31 3.02
CA LEU A 71 11.40 2.70 2.07
C LEU A 71 12.19 1.84 1.09
N THR A 72 11.75 0.61 0.95
CA THR A 72 12.12 -0.28 -0.16
C THR A 72 10.93 -0.43 -1.09
N THR A 73 11.11 -1.17 -2.18
CA THR A 73 10.03 -1.46 -3.13
C THR A 73 8.78 -2.03 -2.47
N ASN A 74 8.90 -2.81 -1.40
CA ASN A 74 7.79 -3.56 -0.82
C ASN A 74 7.64 -3.39 0.69
N SER A 75 8.35 -2.43 1.30
CA SER A 75 8.26 -2.21 2.74
C SER A 75 8.62 -0.79 3.13
N VAL A 76 8.09 -0.37 4.27
CA VAL A 76 8.54 0.81 5.00
C VAL A 76 9.07 0.37 6.36
N SER A 77 10.20 0.91 6.79
CA SER A 77 10.79 0.62 8.09
C SER A 77 11.17 1.90 8.80
N VAL A 78 10.95 1.93 10.11
CA VAL A 78 11.52 2.95 11.00
C VAL A 78 12.63 2.29 11.80
N THR A 79 13.82 2.86 11.72
CA THR A 79 15.04 2.33 12.34
C THR A 79 15.62 3.31 13.34
N GLU A 80 16.19 2.79 14.41
CA GLU A 80 17.01 3.50 15.40
C GLU A 80 18.42 2.93 15.31
N ASP A 81 19.39 3.76 14.95
CA ASP A 81 20.80 3.37 14.77
C ASP A 81 21.00 2.15 13.83
N GLY A 82 20.12 2.05 12.82
CA GLY A 82 20.15 0.99 11.80
C GLY A 82 19.39 -0.28 12.18
N ALA A 83 18.89 -0.41 13.41
CA ALA A 83 18.02 -1.50 13.82
C ALA A 83 16.55 -1.10 13.69
N ALA A 84 15.71 -1.96 13.11
CA ALA A 84 14.28 -1.71 13.02
C ALA A 84 13.65 -1.63 14.43
N ILE A 85 12.82 -0.62 14.65
CA ILE A 85 12.11 -0.45 15.92
C ILE A 85 10.96 -1.45 15.96
N ASN A 86 11.02 -2.40 16.91
CA ASN A 86 9.99 -3.41 17.12
C ASN A 86 9.44 -3.31 18.55
N LEU A 87 8.19 -2.89 18.70
CA LEU A 87 7.51 -2.74 19.99
C LEU A 87 6.64 -3.97 20.31
N GLY A 88 7.28 -5.13 20.50
CA GLY A 88 6.67 -6.28 21.19
C GLY A 88 5.43 -6.92 20.52
N GLY A 89 5.26 -6.79 19.20
CA GLY A 89 4.13 -7.42 18.50
C GLY A 89 4.14 -7.29 16.98
N SER A 90 4.66 -6.17 16.44
CA SER A 90 5.21 -5.90 15.09
C SER A 90 4.78 -4.52 14.61
N TYR A 91 5.74 -3.65 14.29
CA TYR A 91 5.47 -2.34 13.69
C TYR A 91 6.37 -2.08 12.47
N TYR A 92 7.69 -2.28 12.60
CA TYR A 92 8.61 -2.11 11.48
C TYR A 92 9.64 -3.26 11.38
N PRO A 93 10.03 -3.68 10.15
CA PRO A 93 9.50 -3.22 8.86
C PRO A 93 8.05 -3.66 8.61
N LEU A 94 7.23 -2.74 8.09
CA LEU A 94 5.88 -3.01 7.62
C LEU A 94 5.94 -3.39 6.14
N ALA A 95 5.43 -4.57 5.81
CA ALA A 95 5.31 -5.02 4.43
C ALA A 95 4.11 -4.32 3.75
N LEU A 96 4.33 -3.81 2.54
CA LEU A 96 3.25 -3.29 1.72
C LEU A 96 2.38 -4.44 1.19
N PRO A 97 1.05 -4.23 1.01
CA PRO A 97 0.17 -5.24 0.44
C PRO A 97 0.64 -5.71 -0.94
N SER A 98 0.27 -6.94 -1.32
CA SER A 98 0.61 -7.49 -2.63
C SER A 98 0.08 -6.60 -3.77
N GLY A 99 0.92 -6.39 -4.77
CA GLY A 99 0.60 -5.52 -5.91
C GLY A 99 0.77 -4.02 -5.64
N ILE A 100 1.21 -3.62 -4.44
CA ILE A 100 1.65 -2.25 -4.15
C ILE A 100 3.18 -2.21 -4.08
N THR A 101 3.76 -1.19 -4.71
CA THR A 101 5.19 -0.91 -4.67
C THR A 101 5.46 0.55 -4.31
N ALA A 102 6.57 0.82 -3.65
CA ALA A 102 7.01 2.17 -3.32
C ALA A 102 8.32 2.53 -4.04
N SER A 103 8.50 3.82 -4.32
CA SER A 103 9.82 4.36 -4.65
C SER A 103 10.76 4.25 -3.45
N SER A 104 11.97 3.74 -3.66
CA SER A 104 12.98 3.67 -2.61
C SER A 104 13.39 5.07 -2.14
N ALA A 105 13.36 5.29 -0.82
CA ALA A 105 13.73 6.56 -0.21
C ALA A 105 14.19 6.36 1.23
N THR A 106 15.06 7.26 1.72
CA THR A 106 15.49 7.27 3.11
C THR A 106 15.39 8.68 3.67
N PHE A 107 14.73 8.82 4.81
CA PHE A 107 14.57 10.09 5.53
C PHE A 107 15.22 9.95 6.90
N SER A 108 16.23 10.77 7.20
CA SER A 108 16.86 10.83 8.52
C SER A 108 16.26 11.99 9.30
N TYR A 109 15.83 11.74 10.53
CA TYR A 109 15.18 12.73 11.38
C TYR A 109 16.15 13.23 12.46
N ASP A 110 16.19 14.54 12.67
CA ASP A 110 16.90 15.14 13.80
C ASP A 110 16.01 15.22 15.06
N LYS A 111 16.60 15.67 16.18
CA LYS A 111 15.90 15.77 17.47
C LYS A 111 14.77 16.81 17.51
N LEU A 112 14.68 17.67 16.49
CA LEU A 112 13.58 18.62 16.32
C LEU A 112 12.50 18.07 15.38
N GLY A 113 12.64 16.81 14.95
CA GLY A 113 11.73 16.15 14.02
C GLY A 113 11.87 16.63 12.58
N ARG A 114 12.96 17.30 12.21
CA ARG A 114 13.20 17.77 10.84
C ARG A 114 13.86 16.69 9.99
N THR A 115 13.64 16.73 8.68
CA THR A 115 14.25 15.79 7.73
C THR A 115 14.55 16.47 6.39
N THR A 116 15.03 15.70 5.40
CA THR A 116 15.20 16.19 4.03
C THR A 116 13.86 16.14 3.30
N ALA A 117 13.47 17.22 2.62
CA ALA A 117 12.25 17.23 1.82
C ALA A 117 12.35 16.22 0.66
N GLY A 118 11.24 15.57 0.33
CA GLY A 118 11.21 14.56 -0.72
C GLY A 118 9.80 14.12 -1.09
N THR A 119 9.73 13.23 -2.07
CA THR A 119 8.47 12.64 -2.52
C THR A 119 8.62 11.14 -2.59
N ILE A 120 7.61 10.46 -2.09
CA ILE A 120 7.44 9.01 -2.21
C ILE A 120 6.28 8.77 -3.17
N THR A 121 6.47 7.86 -4.11
CA THR A 121 5.42 7.40 -5.01
C THR A 121 5.07 5.96 -4.69
N LEU A 122 3.78 5.70 -4.45
CA LEU A 122 3.21 4.36 -4.38
C LEU A 122 2.55 4.03 -5.72
N SER A 123 2.85 2.86 -6.26
CA SER A 123 2.26 2.35 -7.50
C SER A 123 1.55 1.03 -7.22
N GLY A 124 0.30 0.94 -7.65
CA GLY A 124 -0.56 -0.22 -7.49
C GLY A 124 -0.90 -0.86 -8.84
N SER A 125 -1.46 -2.07 -8.78
CA SER A 125 -2.05 -2.72 -9.96
C SER A 125 -3.21 -1.90 -10.53
N GLY A 126 -3.44 -2.03 -11.84
CA GLY A 126 -4.48 -1.26 -12.55
C GLY A 126 -4.11 0.20 -12.86
N GLY A 127 -2.84 0.59 -12.70
CA GLY A 127 -2.34 1.92 -13.04
C GLY A 127 -2.67 3.00 -12.00
N VAL A 128 -3.14 2.60 -10.82
CA VAL A 128 -3.40 3.51 -9.71
C VAL A 128 -2.07 3.90 -9.05
N SER A 129 -1.91 5.17 -8.70
CA SER A 129 -0.75 5.67 -7.98
C SER A 129 -1.16 6.67 -6.90
N ALA A 130 -0.38 6.76 -5.83
CA ALA A 130 -0.51 7.79 -4.80
C ALA A 130 0.85 8.44 -4.52
N SER A 131 0.85 9.74 -4.20
CA SER A 131 2.06 10.47 -3.87
C SER A 131 2.02 10.99 -2.44
N ILE A 132 3.17 10.94 -1.76
CA ILE A 132 3.35 11.46 -0.41
C ILE A 132 4.47 12.48 -0.48
N ARG A 133 4.20 13.68 -0.01
CA ARG A 133 5.19 14.75 0.09
C ARG A 133 5.68 14.84 1.52
N VAL A 134 7.01 14.85 1.68
CA VAL A 134 7.70 15.07 2.94
C VAL A 134 8.36 16.44 2.88
N GLU A 135 8.10 17.28 3.87
CA GLU A 135 8.71 18.60 3.98
C GLU A 135 9.96 18.58 4.87
N ALA A 136 10.79 19.62 4.75
CA ALA A 136 11.99 19.74 5.57
C ALA A 136 11.67 19.88 7.08
N SER A 137 10.45 20.31 7.42
CA SER A 137 9.92 20.33 8.78
C SER A 137 9.72 18.94 9.38
N GLY A 138 9.76 17.87 8.56
CA GLY A 138 9.39 16.52 8.92
C GLY A 138 7.92 16.18 8.72
N TYR A 139 7.09 17.18 8.37
CA TYR A 139 5.67 16.98 8.09
C TYR A 139 5.48 16.20 6.79
N ALA A 140 4.58 15.21 6.83
CA ALA A 140 4.26 14.38 5.68
C ALA A 140 2.76 14.42 5.39
N PHE A 141 2.41 14.55 4.11
CA PHE A 141 1.01 14.60 3.68
C PHE A 141 0.81 13.98 2.29
N ALA A 142 -0.44 13.61 2.03
CA ALA A 142 -0.90 13.10 0.74
C ALA A 142 -0.99 14.23 -0.29
N ASN A 143 -0.49 13.99 -1.51
CA ASN A 143 -0.65 14.90 -2.63
C ASN A 143 -1.37 14.21 -3.78
#